data_AF-A0A6S7J8G4-F1
#
_entry.id   AF-A0A6S7J8G4-F1
#
_cell.length_a   1.000
_cell.length_b   1.000
_cell.length_c   1.000
_cell.angle_alpha   90.00
_cell.angle_beta   90.00
_cell.angle_gamma   90.00
#
_symmetry.space_group_name_H-M   'P 1'
#
loop_
_entity.id
_entity.type
_entity.pdbx_description
1 polymer ?
#
loop_
_entity_poly.entity_id
_entity_poly.type
_entity_poly.pdbx_seq_one_letter_code
_entity_poly.pdbx_strand_id
1 'polypeptide(L)'
;YTGAPYFAAISALKLGCDLSHVFCTSGASQVIKSYSPELIVHPLLDEANAVDEFLKWLPRLHTLVVGPGLGRDSQILSVVKNIVMKAKEQGKQLVIDA
;
A
#
# COMPACT_ATOMS: atom_id res chain seq x y z
N TYR A 1 1.26 -0.70 11.73
CA TYR A 1 2.72 -0.45 11.83
C TYR A 1 3.09 0.69 10.90
N THR A 2 4.10 1.51 11.23
CA THR A 2 4.42 2.74 10.46
C THR A 2 5.82 2.75 9.84
N GLY A 3 6.81 2.11 10.47
CA GLY A 3 8.19 2.11 9.99
C GLY A 3 8.42 1.24 8.74
N ALA A 4 8.01 -0.03 8.77
CA ALA A 4 8.17 -0.95 7.64
C ALA A 4 7.59 -0.42 6.31
N PRO A 5 6.34 0.08 6.23
CA PRO A 5 5.82 0.62 4.99
C PRO A 5 6.56 1.89 4.54
N TYR A 6 7.03 2.72 5.47
CA TYR A 6 7.87 3.88 5.14
C TYR A 6 9.18 3.44 4.49
N PHE A 7 9.92 2.50 5.09
CA PHE A 7 11.22 2.08 4.55
C PHE A 7 11.11 1.44 3.18
N ALA A 8 10.07 0.62 2.95
CA ALA A 8 9.81 0.07 1.62
C ALA A 8 9.52 1.18 0.59
N ALA A 9 8.64 2.13 0.94
CA ALA A 9 8.19 3.16 0.03
C ALA A 9 9.25 4.23 -0.27
N ILE A 10 10.01 4.67 0.73
CA ILE A 10 11.09 5.67 0.54
C ILE A 10 12.26 5.06 -0.20
N SER A 11 12.59 3.78 0.04
CA SER A 11 13.67 3.10 -0.68
C SER A 11 13.33 2.98 -2.17
N ALA A 12 12.07 2.69 -2.52
CA ALA A 12 11.63 2.69 -3.91
C ALA A 12 11.86 4.05 -4.60
N LEU A 13 11.52 5.17 -3.94
CA LEU A 13 11.81 6.50 -4.46
C LEU A 13 13.31 6.74 -4.62
N LYS A 14 14.12 6.43 -3.60
CA LYS A 14 15.57 6.66 -3.63
C LYS A 14 16.30 5.77 -4.65
N LEU A 15 15.72 4.62 -5.02
CA LEU A 15 16.23 3.76 -6.09
C LEU A 15 15.82 4.23 -7.49
N GLY A 16 14.87 5.17 -7.62
CA GLY A 16 14.51 5.80 -8.89
C GLY A 16 13.06 5.61 -9.34
N CYS A 17 12.14 5.17 -8.46
CA CYS A 17 10.71 5.27 -8.78
C CYS A 17 10.26 6.74 -8.79
N ASP A 18 9.53 7.16 -9.82
CA ASP A 18 9.00 8.53 -9.91
C ASP A 18 8.00 8.87 -8.80
N LEU A 19 7.08 7.94 -8.50
CA LEU A 19 6.03 8.11 -7.49
C LEU A 19 5.94 6.86 -6.60
N SER A 20 5.69 7.07 -5.30
CA SER A 20 5.55 6.00 -4.32
C SER A 20 4.30 6.22 -3.46
N HIS A 21 3.39 5.26 -3.54
CA HIS A 21 2.09 5.30 -2.87
C HIS A 21 2.09 4.31 -1.70
N VAL A 22 1.67 4.77 -0.52
CA VAL A 22 1.53 3.93 0.67
C VAL A 22 0.06 3.81 1.02
N PHE A 23 -0.50 2.62 0.86
CA PHE A 23 -1.85 2.29 1.30
C PHE A 23 -1.75 1.66 2.70
N CYS A 24 -2.33 2.32 3.69
CA CYS A 24 -2.25 1.88 5.08
C CYS A 24 -3.59 2.07 5.80
N THR A 25 -3.64 1.67 7.07
CA THR A 25 -4.77 2.01 7.94
C THR A 25 -4.73 3.49 8.32
N SER A 26 -5.88 4.03 8.68
CA SER A 26 -6.06 5.44 9.06
C SER A 26 -5.14 5.83 10.22
N GLY A 27 -5.02 4.97 11.23
CA GLY A 27 -4.14 5.21 12.38
C GLY A 27 -2.63 5.28 12.06
N ALA A 28 -2.19 4.68 10.95
CA ALA A 28 -0.78 4.74 10.54
C ALA A 28 -0.47 5.95 9.64
N SER A 29 -1.47 6.51 8.97
CA SER A 29 -1.31 7.50 7.90
C SER A 29 -0.62 8.78 8.36
N GLN A 30 -1.06 9.36 9.48
CA GLN A 30 -0.50 10.61 9.99
C GLN A 30 1.00 10.50 10.31
N VAL A 31 1.42 9.37 10.89
CA VAL A 31 2.82 9.11 11.24
C VAL A 31 3.68 8.89 10.00
N ILE A 32 3.20 8.14 9.00
CA ILE A 32 3.98 7.92 7.78
C ILE A 32 4.15 9.24 7.01
N LYS A 33 3.09 10.07 6.94
CA LYS A 33 3.14 11.38 6.29
C LYS A 33 4.15 12.35 6.92
N SER A 34 4.42 12.24 8.23
CA SER A 34 5.40 13.11 8.89
C SER A 34 6.85 12.72 8.60
N TYR A 35 7.12 11.52 8.09
CA TYR A 35 8.48 11.08 7.78
C TYR A 35 9.03 11.65 6.47
N SER A 36 8.19 11.84 5.45
CA SER A 36 8.59 12.50 4.20
C SER A 36 7.38 13.02 3.42
N PRO A 37 7.42 14.28 2.93
CA PRO A 37 6.40 14.80 2.02
C PRO A 37 6.47 14.20 0.60
N GLU A 38 7.52 13.46 0.26
CA GLU A 38 7.68 12.81 -1.05
C GLU A 38 6.72 11.62 -1.23
N LEU A 39 6.24 11.03 -0.12
CA LEU A 39 5.36 9.85 -0.14
C LEU A 39 3.88 10.23 -0.26
N ILE A 40 3.15 9.54 -1.13
CA ILE A 40 1.71 9.72 -1.27
C ILE A 40 0.99 8.67 -0.41
N VAL A 41 0.52 9.08 0.77
CA VAL A 41 -0.04 8.16 1.76
C VAL A 41 -1.57 8.19 1.78
N HIS A 42 -2.18 7.01 1.57
CA HIS A 42 -3.62 6.76 1.46
C HIS A 42 -4.13 5.96 2.68
N PRO A 43 -4.90 6.56 3.59
CA PRO A 43 -5.55 5.86 4.71
C PRO A 43 -6.80 5.12 4.24
N LEU A 44 -6.65 3.97 3.55
CA LEU A 44 -7.78 3.29 2.90
C LEU A 44 -8.03 1.88 3.42
N LEU A 45 -7.07 1.21 4.05
CA LEU A 45 -7.17 -0.25 4.26
C LEU A 45 -8.24 -0.65 5.28
N ASP A 46 -8.60 0.26 6.20
CA ASP A 46 -9.61 0.07 7.24
C ASP A 46 -10.99 0.64 6.87
N GLU A 47 -11.18 1.13 5.65
CA GLU A 47 -12.48 1.60 5.16
C GLU A 47 -13.38 0.44 4.71
N ALA A 48 -14.70 0.60 4.84
CA ALA A 48 -15.67 -0.43 4.46
C ALA A 48 -15.62 -0.78 2.95
N ASN A 49 -15.30 0.20 2.11
CA ASN A 49 -15.18 0.11 0.66
C ASN A 49 -13.72 0.15 0.19
N ALA A 50 -12.77 -0.26 1.04
CA ALA A 50 -11.33 -0.20 0.77
C ALA A 50 -10.90 -0.79 -0.58
N VAL A 51 -11.50 -1.93 -0.97
CA VAL A 51 -11.18 -2.58 -2.25
C VAL A 51 -11.58 -1.70 -3.43
N ASP A 52 -12.80 -1.16 -3.43
CA ASP A 52 -13.30 -0.34 -4.53
C ASP A 52 -12.54 0.99 -4.64
N GLU A 53 -12.19 1.62 -3.51
CA GLU A 53 -11.36 2.82 -3.50
C GLU A 53 -9.95 2.54 -4.01
N PHE A 54 -9.34 1.41 -3.61
CA PHE A 54 -8.03 1.01 -4.12
C PHE A 54 -8.05 0.75 -5.62
N LEU A 55 -9.12 0.14 -6.15
CA LEU A 55 -9.25 -0.16 -7.58
C LEU A 55 -9.28 1.08 -8.47
N LYS A 56 -9.64 2.26 -7.94
CA LYS A 56 -9.51 3.54 -8.67
C LYS A 56 -8.04 3.90 -8.93
N TRP A 57 -7.12 3.46 -8.07
CA TRP A 57 -5.69 3.71 -8.19
C TRP A 57 -4.96 2.63 -8.97
N LEU A 58 -5.41 1.37 -8.86
CA LEU A 58 -4.72 0.21 -9.44
C LEU A 58 -4.31 0.38 -10.93
N PRO A 59 -5.12 0.95 -11.84
CA PRO A 59 -4.70 1.18 -13.22
C PRO A 59 -3.44 2.04 -13.36
N ARG A 60 -3.23 3.00 -12.44
CA ARG A 60 -2.13 3.96 -12.42
C ARG A 60 -0.85 3.42 -11.77
N LEU A 61 -0.91 2.26 -11.11
CA LEU A 61 0.22 1.64 -10.41
C LEU A 61 0.92 0.64 -11.34
N HIS A 62 2.25 0.72 -11.45
CA HIS A 62 3.03 -0.22 -12.26
C HIS A 62 3.32 -1.54 -11.54
N THR A 63 3.60 -1.45 -10.24
CA THR A 63 3.96 -2.58 -9.37
C THR A 63 3.44 -2.35 -7.95
N LEU A 64 3.30 -3.41 -7.16
CA LEU A 64 2.87 -3.36 -5.77
C LEU A 64 3.83 -4.13 -4.88
N VAL A 65 4.14 -3.57 -3.72
CA VAL A 65 4.77 -4.27 -2.61
C VAL A 65 3.71 -4.49 -1.53
N VAL A 66 3.48 -5.74 -1.16
CA VAL A 66 2.41 -6.14 -0.24
C VAL A 66 3.02 -6.77 0.99
N GLY A 67 2.62 -6.28 2.16
CA GLY A 67 2.94 -6.87 3.45
C GLY A 67 3.77 -6.03 4.44
N PRO A 68 4.64 -5.07 4.03
CA PRO A 68 5.37 -4.23 4.97
C PRO A 68 4.47 -3.55 6.01
N GLY A 69 4.51 -4.04 7.24
CA GLY A 69 3.71 -3.52 8.35
C GLY A 69 2.21 -3.82 8.31
N LEU A 70 1.79 -4.84 7.54
CA LEU A 70 0.38 -5.18 7.37
C LEU A 70 -0.27 -5.73 8.64
N GLY A 71 0.50 -6.43 9.48
CA GLY A 71 -0.01 -7.06 10.69
C GLY A 71 -0.83 -8.32 10.38
N ARG A 72 -1.71 -8.70 11.32
CA ARG A 72 -2.47 -9.97 11.28
C ARG A 72 -3.97 -9.78 11.46
N ASP A 73 -4.47 -8.56 11.29
CA ASP A 73 -5.89 -8.28 11.36
C ASP A 73 -6.63 -8.99 10.21
N SER A 74 -7.63 -9.80 10.54
CA SER A 74 -8.30 -10.65 9.56
C SER A 74 -9.11 -9.87 8.53
N GLN A 75 -9.66 -8.70 8.90
CA GLN A 75 -10.40 -7.84 7.98
C GLN A 75 -9.45 -7.21 6.97
N ILE A 76 -8.34 -6.64 7.45
CA ILE A 76 -7.30 -6.05 6.58
C ILE A 76 -6.71 -7.11 5.64
N LEU A 77 -6.41 -8.30 6.15
CA LEU A 77 -5.89 -9.39 5.32
C LEU A 77 -6.89 -9.83 4.24
N SER A 78 -8.20 -9.82 4.54
CA SER A 78 -9.25 -10.10 3.56
C SER A 78 -9.30 -9.04 2.45
N VAL A 79 -9.23 -7.76 2.82
CA VAL A 79 -9.15 -6.63 1.86
C VAL A 79 -7.92 -6.78 0.95
N VAL A 80 -6.75 -7.01 1.54
CA VAL A 80 -5.48 -7.12 0.80
C VAL A 80 -5.49 -8.34 -0.12
N LYS A 81 -6.05 -9.47 0.32
CA LYS A 81 -6.23 -10.65 -0.53
C LYS A 81 -7.03 -10.31 -1.80
N ASN A 82 -8.14 -9.58 -1.66
CA ASN A 82 -8.96 -9.17 -2.80
C ASN A 82 -8.19 -8.23 -3.74
N ILE A 83 -7.44 -7.28 -3.17
CA ILE A 83 -6.57 -6.37 -3.94
C ILE A 83 -5.51 -7.15 -4.73
N VAL A 84 -4.82 -8.10 -4.09
CA VAL A 84 -3.79 -8.94 -4.73
C VAL A 84 -4.38 -9.74 -5.89
N MET A 85 -5.56 -10.33 -5.71
CA MET A 85 -6.23 -11.08 -6.77
C MET A 85 -6.58 -10.17 -7.96
N LYS A 86 -7.12 -8.97 -7.70
CA LYS A 86 -7.45 -7.98 -8.75
C LYS A 86 -6.22 -7.44 -9.46
N ALA A 87 -5.13 -7.21 -8.73
CA ALA A 87 -3.86 -6.79 -9.29
C ALA A 87 -3.26 -7.86 -10.22
N LYS A 88 -3.37 -9.14 -9.81
CA LYS A 88 -2.96 -10.28 -10.64
C LYS A 88 -3.79 -10.41 -11.91
N GLU A 89 -5.12 -10.22 -11.82
CA GLU A 89 -6.01 -10.19 -13.00
C GLU A 89 -5.61 -9.09 -14.01
N GLN A 90 -5.11 -7.95 -13.54
CA GLN A 90 -4.61 -6.85 -14.38
C GLN A 90 -3.14 -7.00 -14.79
N GLY A 91 -2.49 -8.13 -14.49
CA GLY A 91 -1.10 -8.39 -14.85
C GLY A 91 -0.08 -7.49 -14.15
N LYS A 92 -0.42 -6.92 -12.98
CA LYS A 92 0.52 -6.09 -12.20
C LYS A 92 1.62 -6.96 -11.60
N GLN A 93 2.83 -6.40 -11.55
CA GLN A 93 3.94 -7.02 -10.82
C GLN A 93 3.72 -6.90 -9.31
N LEU A 94 4.03 -7.97 -8.59
CA LEU A 94 3.80 -8.08 -7.15
C LEU A 94 5.09 -8.54 -6.46
N VAL A 95 5.45 -7.85 -5.40
CA VAL A 95 6.39 -8.32 -4.38
C VAL A 95 5.58 -8.58 -3.11
N ILE A 96 5.65 -9.81 -2.60
CA ILE A 96 4.99 -10.19 -1.35
C ILE A 96 6.08 -10.38 -0.31
N ASP A 97 6.03 -9.60 0.76
CA ASP A 97 6.98 -9.61 1.87
C ASP A 97 6.23 -9.77 3.20
N ALA A 98 6.77 -10.62 4.08
CA ALA A 98 6.23 -10.99 5.40
C ALA A 98 4.92 -11.80 5.42
#